data_AF-A0A0E9M0A0-F1
#
_entry.id   AF-A0A0E9M0A0-F1
#
_cell.length_a   1.000
_cell.length_b   1.000
_cell.length_c   1.000
_cell.angle_alpha   90.00
_cell.angle_beta   90.00
_cell.angle_gamma   90.00
#
_symmetry.space_group_name_H-M   'P 1'
#
loop_
_entity.id
_entity.type
_entity.pdbx_description
1 polymer ?
#
loop_
_entity_poly.entity_id
_entity_poly.type
_entity_poly.pdbx_seq_one_letter_code
_entity_poly.pdbx_strand_id
1 'polypeptide(L)'
;MYHDIGKLGSPIFFTENQNNGLNPHEKMPYDESAQIVIHHIESGIKMAQKEKLPRQIIDFIATHQGTMQTKYFYNSFINQNPDEDVDISMFSYPGPTPFTKETAVLMMADSVEAASRSLKSYTDDEIDRLVENIINSQIAEDQFIEAPITFKEISQVKDIFKQKLKNIYHARIEYPELKKKKK
;
A
#
# COMPACT_ATOMS: atom_id res chain seq x y z
N MET A 1 -3.96 -7.12 -11.91
CA MET A 1 -3.92 -7.83 -10.61
C MET A 1 -2.76 -8.83 -10.66
N TYR A 2 -1.53 -8.33 -10.53
CA TYR A 2 -0.29 -9.13 -10.46
C TYR A 2 0.80 -8.43 -9.65
N HIS A 3 0.60 -7.18 -9.20
CA HIS A 3 1.66 -6.38 -8.59
C HIS A 3 2.26 -7.06 -7.34
N ASP A 4 1.43 -7.82 -6.63
CA ASP A 4 1.77 -8.56 -5.42
C ASP A 4 2.15 -10.04 -5.62
N ILE A 5 2.32 -10.56 -6.85
CA ILE A 5 2.56 -12.01 -7.04
C ILE A 5 3.79 -12.56 -6.31
N GLY A 6 4.79 -11.71 -6.02
CA GLY A 6 5.96 -12.13 -5.28
C GLY A 6 5.67 -12.55 -3.84
N LYS A 7 4.55 -12.10 -3.25
CA LYS A 7 4.10 -12.53 -1.92
C LYS A 7 3.86 -14.04 -1.83
N LEU A 8 3.61 -14.71 -2.96
CA LEU A 8 3.44 -16.16 -3.04
C LEU A 8 4.65 -16.96 -2.54
N GLY A 9 5.85 -16.38 -2.58
CA GLY A 9 7.06 -17.02 -2.06
C GLY A 9 7.09 -17.11 -0.53
N SER A 10 6.33 -16.26 0.17
CA SER A 10 6.30 -16.21 1.63
C SER A 10 4.95 -15.72 2.16
N PRO A 11 3.82 -16.39 1.85
CA PRO A 11 2.48 -15.82 2.04
C PRO A 11 2.15 -15.46 3.49
N ILE A 12 2.65 -16.27 4.44
CA ILE A 12 2.37 -16.12 5.88
C ILE A 12 2.89 -14.81 6.48
N PHE A 13 3.79 -14.11 5.80
CA PHE A 13 4.36 -12.84 6.23
C PHE A 13 3.52 -11.62 5.80
N PHE A 14 2.46 -11.82 5.02
CA PHE A 14 1.59 -10.74 4.57
C PHE A 14 0.25 -10.82 5.29
N THR A 15 -0.17 -9.70 5.89
CA THR A 15 -1.28 -9.66 6.85
C THR A 15 -2.61 -10.09 6.24
N GLU A 16 -2.82 -9.86 4.95
CA GLU A 16 -3.98 -10.32 4.18
C GLU A 16 -4.11 -11.85 4.10
N ASN A 17 -3.04 -12.59 4.39
CA ASN A 17 -3.03 -14.06 4.42
C ASN A 17 -3.06 -14.63 5.85
N GLN A 18 -3.03 -13.79 6.89
CA GLN A 18 -2.91 -14.21 8.30
C GLN A 18 -4.28 -14.43 8.97
N ASN A 19 -5.09 -15.34 8.44
CA ASN A 19 -6.46 -15.58 8.92
C ASN A 19 -6.56 -16.15 10.35
N ASN A 20 -5.47 -16.70 10.89
CA ASN A 20 -5.46 -17.41 12.18
C ASN A 20 -4.89 -16.55 13.33
N GLY A 21 -4.63 -15.26 13.09
CA GLY A 21 -4.07 -14.33 14.08
C GLY A 21 -2.60 -14.58 14.44
N LEU A 22 -1.94 -15.53 13.78
CA LEU A 22 -0.51 -15.77 13.95
C LEU A 22 0.27 -14.84 13.01
N ASN A 23 1.04 -13.91 13.58
CA ASN A 23 1.91 -13.01 12.83
C ASN A 23 3.39 -13.39 13.04
N PRO A 24 4.07 -13.99 12.04
CA PRO A 24 5.47 -14.40 12.17
C PRO A 24 6.42 -13.24 12.52
N HIS A 25 6.09 -12.01 12.14
CA HIS A 25 6.90 -10.83 12.42
C HIS A 25 7.08 -10.53 13.92
N GLU A 26 6.17 -11.01 14.79
CA GLU A 26 6.27 -10.80 16.24
C GLU A 26 7.49 -11.48 16.88
N LYS A 27 8.08 -12.46 16.19
CA LYS A 27 9.23 -13.24 16.68
C LYS A 27 10.50 -12.99 15.88
N MET A 28 10.55 -11.89 15.12
CA MET A 28 11.64 -11.58 14.22
C MET A 28 12.19 -10.17 14.46
N PRO A 29 13.49 -9.94 14.19
CA PRO A 29 14.03 -8.59 14.07
C PRO A 29 13.26 -7.77 13.02
N TYR A 30 13.15 -6.46 13.27
CA TYR A 30 12.38 -5.56 12.41
C TYR A 30 13.03 -5.34 11.04
N ASP A 31 14.35 -5.30 10.98
CA ASP A 31 15.15 -5.26 9.76
C ASP A 31 14.95 -6.53 8.92
N GLU A 32 15.00 -7.73 9.51
CA GLU A 32 14.70 -8.98 8.81
C GLU A 32 13.25 -9.00 8.28
N SER A 33 12.31 -8.53 9.09
CA SER A 33 10.90 -8.41 8.70
C SER A 33 10.70 -7.44 7.53
N ALA A 34 11.39 -6.30 7.55
CA ALA A 34 11.39 -5.34 6.45
C ALA A 34 11.93 -5.97 5.17
N GLN A 35 13.03 -6.72 5.25
CA GLN A 35 13.63 -7.38 4.09
C GLN A 35 12.71 -8.43 3.47
N ILE A 36 12.00 -9.22 4.27
CA ILE A 36 11.00 -10.17 3.75
C ILE A 36 9.90 -9.44 2.97
N VAL A 37 9.39 -8.34 3.54
CA VAL A 37 8.37 -7.55 2.87
C VAL A 37 8.95 -6.93 1.60
N ILE A 38 10.12 -6.29 1.63
CA ILE A 38 10.74 -5.66 0.45
C ILE A 38 11.00 -6.67 -0.68
N HIS A 39 11.41 -7.89 -0.34
CA HIS A 39 11.79 -8.93 -1.30
C HIS A 39 10.63 -9.41 -2.20
N HIS A 40 9.37 -9.11 -1.86
CA HIS A 40 8.23 -9.46 -2.72
C HIS A 40 8.32 -8.81 -4.11
N ILE A 41 8.95 -7.64 -4.24
CA ILE A 41 9.15 -6.98 -5.53
C ILE A 41 10.06 -7.82 -6.44
N GLU A 42 11.25 -8.16 -5.95
CA GLU A 42 12.23 -8.93 -6.72
C GLU A 42 11.70 -10.33 -7.04
N SER A 43 11.06 -10.99 -6.08
CA SER A 43 10.41 -12.28 -6.27
C SER A 43 9.32 -12.21 -7.34
N GLY A 44 8.49 -11.15 -7.32
CA GLY A 44 7.43 -10.95 -8.29
C GLY A 44 7.98 -10.72 -9.70
N ILE A 45 9.02 -9.90 -9.85
CA ILE A 45 9.69 -9.67 -11.14
C ILE A 45 10.26 -10.97 -11.69
N LYS A 46 10.99 -11.75 -10.88
CA LYS A 46 11.57 -13.04 -11.29
C LYS A 46 10.49 -14.02 -11.74
N MET A 47 9.38 -14.10 -11.00
CA MET A 47 8.24 -14.96 -11.35
C MET A 47 7.61 -14.53 -12.68
N ALA A 48 7.32 -13.24 -12.84
CA ALA A 48 6.73 -12.70 -14.06
C ALA A 48 7.63 -12.92 -15.29
N GLN A 49 8.94 -12.72 -15.15
CA GLN A 49 9.91 -12.96 -16.23
C GLN A 49 9.99 -14.43 -16.62
N LYS A 50 10.03 -15.34 -15.63
CA LYS A 50 10.05 -16.79 -15.86
C LYS A 50 8.83 -17.24 -16.67
N GLU A 51 7.65 -16.71 -16.33
CA GLU A 51 6.39 -17.00 -17.01
C GLU A 51 6.17 -16.15 -18.27
N LYS A 52 7.18 -15.36 -18.68
CA LYS A 52 7.16 -14.53 -19.90
C LYS A 52 5.98 -13.56 -19.95
N LEU A 53 5.60 -13.00 -18.81
CA LEU A 53 4.55 -11.98 -18.76
C LEU A 53 4.98 -10.72 -19.54
N PRO A 54 4.03 -9.96 -20.11
CA PRO A 54 4.34 -8.73 -20.82
C PRO A 54 5.11 -7.74 -19.95
N ARG A 55 5.99 -6.95 -20.59
CA ARG A 55 6.84 -5.97 -19.90
C ARG A 55 6.03 -5.02 -19.02
N GLN A 56 4.86 -4.58 -19.49
CA GLN A 56 3.97 -3.69 -18.75
C GLN A 56 3.56 -4.29 -17.39
N ILE A 57 3.31 -5.60 -17.32
CA ILE A 57 2.95 -6.26 -16.05
C ILE A 57 4.15 -6.29 -15.10
N ILE A 58 5.34 -6.55 -15.63
CA ILE A 58 6.59 -6.51 -14.85
C ILE A 58 6.83 -5.10 -14.31
N ASP A 59 6.56 -4.07 -15.11
CA ASP A 59 6.68 -2.68 -14.68
C ASP A 59 5.73 -2.36 -13.53
N PHE A 60 4.46 -2.78 -13.60
CA PHE A 60 3.52 -2.64 -12.47
C PHE A 60 4.02 -3.34 -11.19
N ILE A 61 4.66 -4.51 -11.29
CA ILE A 61 5.25 -5.18 -10.13
C ILE A 61 6.42 -4.35 -9.59
N ALA A 62 7.34 -3.94 -10.45
CA ALA A 62 8.57 -3.26 -10.06
C ALA A 62 8.34 -1.89 -9.41
N THR A 63 7.31 -1.15 -9.85
CA THR A 63 7.15 0.25 -9.47
C THR A 63 6.13 0.52 -8.38
N HIS A 64 5.25 -0.43 -8.04
CA HIS A 64 4.06 -0.10 -7.25
C HIS A 64 4.35 0.36 -5.83
N GLN A 65 5.51 0.00 -5.26
CA GLN A 65 6.00 0.54 -3.98
C GLN A 65 7.06 1.65 -4.15
N GLY A 66 7.53 1.89 -5.39
CA GLY A 66 8.57 2.86 -5.69
C GLY A 66 9.79 2.72 -4.79
N THR A 67 10.18 3.83 -4.17
CA THR A 67 11.27 3.87 -3.17
C THR A 67 10.75 4.18 -1.78
N MET A 68 9.46 3.92 -1.53
CA MET A 68 8.85 4.17 -0.23
C MET A 68 9.53 3.35 0.87
N GLN A 69 9.38 3.80 2.11
CA GLN A 69 9.89 3.08 3.27
C GLN A 69 8.82 2.15 3.86
N THR A 70 9.24 0.98 4.35
CA THR A 70 8.48 0.12 5.25
C THR A 70 8.39 0.75 6.66
N LYS A 71 7.67 1.88 6.76
CA LYS A 71 7.65 2.79 7.93
C LYS A 71 7.38 2.10 9.26
N TYR A 72 6.51 1.08 9.29
CA TYR A 72 6.25 0.34 10.53
C TYR A 72 7.50 -0.34 11.08
N PHE A 73 8.24 -1.07 10.24
CA PHE A 73 9.44 -1.78 10.65
C PHE A 73 10.57 -0.81 10.97
N TYR A 74 10.76 0.22 10.15
CA TYR A 74 11.77 1.26 10.40
C TYR A 74 11.54 1.97 11.74
N ASN A 75 10.32 2.49 11.98
CA ASN A 75 10.01 3.21 13.21
C ASN A 75 10.13 2.30 14.43
N SER A 76 9.67 1.04 14.32
CA SER A 76 9.80 0.07 15.41
C SER A 76 11.26 -0.24 15.73
N PHE A 77 12.12 -0.35 14.71
CA PHE A 77 13.55 -0.54 14.87
C PHE A 77 14.21 0.64 15.60
N ILE A 78 13.99 1.88 15.13
CA ILE A 78 14.55 3.09 15.77
C ILE A 78 14.06 3.24 17.21
N ASN A 79 12.79 2.94 17.49
CA ASN A 79 12.26 3.00 18.85
C ASN A 79 12.92 1.96 19.78
N GLN A 80 13.33 0.80 19.26
CA GLN A 80 14.04 -0.21 20.02
C GLN A 80 15.54 0.12 20.17
N ASN A 81 16.11 0.82 19.19
CA ASN A 81 17.53 1.15 19.11
C ASN A 81 17.74 2.67 18.89
N PRO A 82 17.39 3.52 19.87
CA PRO A 82 17.34 4.98 19.67
C PRO A 82 18.70 5.64 19.40
N ASP A 83 19.79 4.98 19.77
CA ASP A 83 21.17 5.48 19.63
C ASP A 83 21.91 4.86 18.43
N GLU A 84 21.27 3.98 17.66
CA GLU A 84 21.87 3.35 16.49
C GLU A 84 21.66 4.20 15.23
N ASP A 85 22.74 4.41 14.48
CA ASP A 85 22.68 4.96 13.12
C ASP A 85 22.37 3.81 12.16
N VAL A 86 21.16 3.80 11.61
CA VAL A 86 20.67 2.72 10.76
C VAL A 86 20.70 3.12 9.30
N ASP A 87 21.15 2.21 8.44
CA ASP A 87 21.04 2.39 7.00
C ASP A 87 19.57 2.32 6.58
N ILE A 88 19.00 3.49 6.23
CA ILE A 88 17.62 3.65 5.76
C ILE A 88 17.31 2.73 4.57
N SER A 89 18.31 2.40 3.74
CA SER A 89 18.12 1.53 2.58
C SER A 89 17.67 0.11 2.96
N MET A 90 17.97 -0.35 4.18
CA MET A 90 17.48 -1.62 4.71
C MET A 90 15.96 -1.64 4.94
N PHE A 91 15.31 -0.48 4.93
CA PHE A 91 13.87 -0.35 5.13
C PHE A 91 13.14 0.24 3.94
N SER A 92 13.84 0.55 2.85
CA SER A 92 13.27 1.19 1.66
C SER A 92 13.22 0.23 0.49
N TYR A 93 12.16 0.31 -0.30
CA TYR A 93 12.09 -0.42 -1.56
C TYR A 93 13.17 0.08 -2.54
N PRO A 94 13.77 -0.82 -3.35
CA PRO A 94 14.86 -0.44 -4.25
C PRO A 94 14.41 0.37 -5.47
N GLY A 95 13.10 0.55 -5.67
CA GLY A 95 12.55 1.18 -6.87
C GLY A 95 12.56 0.26 -8.10
N PRO A 96 12.35 0.85 -9.30
CA PRO A 96 12.27 2.30 -9.55
C PRO A 96 10.95 2.92 -9.10
N THR A 97 10.91 4.25 -8.99
CA THR A 97 9.64 5.00 -8.87
C THR A 97 8.77 4.81 -10.12
N PRO A 98 7.45 5.00 -10.02
CA PRO A 98 6.56 5.04 -11.18
C PRO A 98 7.07 5.99 -12.28
N PHE A 99 7.05 5.50 -13.52
CA PHE A 99 7.50 6.24 -14.71
C PHE A 99 6.41 6.33 -15.80
N THR A 100 5.20 5.83 -15.51
CA THR A 100 4.02 6.03 -16.35
C THR A 100 2.85 6.54 -15.49
N LYS A 101 1.81 7.08 -16.13
CA LYS A 101 0.60 7.49 -15.41
C LYS A 101 -0.07 6.31 -14.73
N GLU A 102 -0.11 5.17 -15.41
CA GLU A 102 -0.78 3.96 -14.92
C GLU A 102 -0.06 3.37 -13.71
N THR A 103 1.28 3.34 -13.72
CA THR A 103 2.07 2.85 -12.58
C THR A 103 1.96 3.79 -11.37
N ALA A 104 1.87 5.11 -11.59
CA ALA A 104 1.61 6.07 -10.53
C ALA A 104 0.21 5.88 -9.92
N VAL A 105 -0.80 5.69 -10.77
CA VAL A 105 -2.18 5.38 -10.33
C VAL A 105 -2.25 4.07 -9.55
N LEU A 106 -1.51 3.04 -9.97
CA LEU A 106 -1.45 1.77 -9.21
C LEU A 106 -0.87 2.00 -7.81
N MET A 107 0.26 2.69 -7.68
CA MET A 107 0.87 2.99 -6.38
C MET A 107 -0.10 3.74 -5.46
N MET A 108 -0.77 4.77 -5.98
CA MET A 108 -1.77 5.52 -5.21
C MET A 108 -2.93 4.60 -4.78
N ALA A 109 -3.44 3.77 -5.68
CA ALA A 109 -4.55 2.86 -5.40
C ALA A 109 -4.21 1.82 -4.33
N ASP A 110 -3.04 1.17 -4.45
CA ASP A 110 -2.57 0.14 -3.53
C ASP A 110 -2.42 0.69 -2.12
N SER A 111 -1.75 1.84 -1.98
CA SER A 111 -1.53 2.50 -0.69
C SER A 111 -2.85 2.96 -0.04
N VAL A 112 -3.75 3.53 -0.82
CA VAL A 112 -5.07 3.98 -0.33
C VAL A 112 -5.93 2.79 0.09
N GLU A 113 -5.96 1.71 -0.69
CA GLU A 113 -6.70 0.48 -0.38
C GLU A 113 -6.19 -0.13 0.93
N ALA A 114 -4.88 -0.36 1.02
CA ALA A 114 -4.27 -0.99 2.18
C ALA A 114 -4.53 -0.17 3.46
N ALA A 115 -4.31 1.15 3.41
CA ALA A 115 -4.52 2.01 4.56
C ALA A 115 -6.00 2.16 4.96
N SER A 116 -6.93 2.08 4.00
CA SER A 116 -8.37 2.19 4.27
C SER A 116 -8.89 1.05 5.14
N ARG A 117 -8.27 -0.13 5.08
CA ARG A 117 -8.62 -1.30 5.90
C ARG A 117 -8.38 -1.09 7.39
N SER A 118 -7.51 -0.15 7.76
CA SER A 118 -7.17 0.16 9.14
C SER A 118 -7.99 1.31 9.74
N LEU A 119 -8.90 1.92 8.97
CA LEU A 119 -9.79 2.97 9.47
C LEU A 119 -10.71 2.42 10.57
N LYS A 120 -10.81 3.15 11.69
CA LYS A 120 -11.72 2.83 12.80
C LYS A 120 -13.17 3.19 12.48
N SER A 121 -13.37 4.26 11.72
CA SER A 121 -14.64 4.68 11.16
C SER A 121 -14.46 5.18 9.73
N TYR A 122 -15.54 5.09 8.97
CA TYR A 122 -15.58 5.43 7.54
C TYR A 122 -16.44 6.68 7.35
N THR A 123 -16.17 7.74 8.10
CA THR A 123 -16.84 9.03 7.86
C THR A 123 -16.26 9.70 6.61
N ASP A 124 -17.03 10.58 5.97
CA ASP A 124 -16.58 11.31 4.78
C ASP A 124 -15.27 12.05 5.03
N ASP A 125 -15.15 12.73 6.17
CA ASP A 125 -13.95 13.47 6.58
C ASP A 125 -12.73 12.57 6.79
N GLU A 126 -12.93 11.37 7.36
CA GLU A 126 -11.84 10.42 7.58
C GLU A 126 -11.32 9.82 6.27
N ILE A 127 -12.23 9.48 5.35
CA ILE A 127 -11.88 9.01 4.01
C ILE A 127 -11.13 10.10 3.26
N ASP A 128 -11.62 11.34 3.29
CA ASP A 128 -11.00 12.46 2.59
C ASP A 128 -9.59 12.73 3.13
N ARG A 129 -9.42 12.77 4.46
CA ARG A 129 -8.10 12.92 5.10
C ARG A 129 -7.16 11.77 4.78
N LEU A 130 -7.64 10.53 4.78
CA LEU A 130 -6.82 9.35 4.46
C LEU A 130 -6.22 9.48 3.05
N VAL A 131 -7.07 9.72 2.05
CA VAL A 131 -6.65 9.82 0.64
C VAL A 131 -5.70 11.00 0.43
N GLU A 132 -6.01 12.16 1.01
CA GLU A 132 -5.12 13.32 0.92
C GLU A 132 -3.76 13.05 1.56
N ASN A 133 -3.71 12.53 2.78
CA ASN A 133 -2.46 12.32 3.50
C ASN A 133 -1.53 11.33 2.78
N ILE A 134 -2.08 10.22 2.29
CA ILE A 134 -1.29 9.19 1.60
C ILE A 134 -0.68 9.76 0.32
N ILE A 135 -1.50 10.32 -0.56
CA ILE A 135 -1.03 10.77 -1.87
C ILE A 135 -0.14 12.02 -1.73
N ASN A 136 -0.41 12.92 -0.78
CA ASN A 136 0.47 14.05 -0.51
C ASN A 136 1.83 13.60 0.07
N SER A 137 1.87 12.52 0.86
CA SER A 137 3.13 11.94 1.32
C SER A 137 3.94 11.37 0.16
N GLN A 138 3.29 10.64 -0.76
CA GLN A 138 3.96 10.13 -1.97
C GLN A 138 4.52 11.25 -2.85
N ILE A 139 3.81 12.37 -2.98
CA ILE A 139 4.31 13.58 -3.66
C ILE A 139 5.54 14.15 -2.93
N ALA A 140 5.46 14.30 -1.60
CA ALA A 140 6.54 14.85 -0.79
C ALA A 140 7.79 13.95 -0.76
N GLU A 141 7.63 12.66 -1.04
CA GLU A 141 8.68 11.65 -1.16
C GLU A 141 9.15 11.46 -2.62
N ASP A 142 8.84 12.41 -3.51
CA ASP A 142 9.21 12.44 -4.93
C ASP A 142 8.84 11.17 -5.73
N GLN A 143 7.84 10.41 -5.29
CA GLN A 143 7.48 9.12 -5.91
C GLN A 143 6.95 9.26 -7.34
N PHE A 144 6.53 10.45 -7.76
CA PHE A 144 5.94 10.69 -9.09
C PHE A 144 6.84 11.50 -10.02
N ILE A 145 8.11 11.75 -9.65
CA ILE A 145 8.99 12.66 -10.40
C ILE A 145 9.27 12.19 -11.83
N GLU A 146 9.34 10.88 -12.04
CA GLU A 146 9.60 10.26 -13.35
C GLU A 146 8.31 9.95 -14.15
N ALA A 147 7.14 10.02 -13.50
CA ALA A 147 5.87 9.75 -14.16
C ALA A 147 5.35 11.03 -14.83
N PRO A 148 4.87 10.97 -16.08
CA PRO A 148 4.29 12.13 -16.76
C PRO A 148 2.86 12.43 -16.29
N ILE A 149 2.60 12.43 -14.98
CA ILE A 149 1.31 12.65 -14.35
C ILE A 149 1.20 14.09 -13.82
N THR A 150 0.10 14.78 -14.16
CA THR A 150 -0.09 16.18 -13.75
C THR A 150 -0.79 16.27 -12.38
N PHE A 151 -0.61 17.39 -11.66
CA PHE A 151 -1.37 17.65 -10.44
C PHE A 151 -2.88 17.60 -10.66
N LYS A 152 -3.36 18.03 -11.84
CA LYS A 152 -4.78 17.93 -12.21
C LYS A 152 -5.25 16.46 -12.24
N GLU A 153 -4.46 15.57 -12.83
CA GLU A 153 -4.77 14.14 -12.88
C GLU A 153 -4.69 13.50 -11.49
N ILE A 154 -3.69 13.87 -10.68
CA ILE A 154 -3.61 13.43 -9.28
C ILE A 154 -4.86 13.85 -8.48
N SER A 155 -5.31 15.10 -8.63
CA SER A 155 -6.55 15.57 -8.00
C SER A 155 -7.76 14.75 -8.44
N GLN A 156 -7.87 14.45 -9.74
CA GLN A 156 -8.95 13.60 -10.24
C GLN A 156 -8.90 12.18 -9.67
N VAL A 157 -7.70 11.59 -9.53
CA VAL A 157 -7.50 10.28 -8.91
C VAL A 157 -7.94 10.29 -7.44
N LYS A 158 -7.54 11.31 -6.68
CA LYS A 158 -7.96 11.50 -5.28
C LYS A 158 -9.49 11.53 -5.15
N ASP A 159 -10.16 12.33 -5.98
CA ASP A 159 -11.61 12.46 -5.94
C ASP A 159 -12.32 11.15 -6.29
N ILE A 160 -11.82 10.41 -7.28
CA ILE A 160 -12.33 9.09 -7.63
C ILE A 160 -12.15 8.11 -6.47
N PHE A 161 -10.98 8.09 -5.81
CA PHE A 161 -10.75 7.18 -4.68
C PHE A 161 -11.65 7.50 -3.49
N LYS A 162 -11.79 8.77 -3.13
CA LYS A 162 -12.74 9.20 -2.08
C LYS A 162 -14.15 8.73 -2.40
N GLN A 163 -14.63 8.95 -3.62
CA GLN A 163 -15.96 8.51 -4.05
C GLN A 163 -16.10 6.98 -4.00
N LYS A 164 -15.09 6.23 -4.45
CA LYS A 164 -15.13 4.76 -4.46
C LYS A 164 -15.14 4.19 -3.04
N LEU A 165 -14.30 4.71 -2.14
CA LEU A 165 -14.30 4.29 -0.74
C LEU A 165 -15.63 4.61 -0.07
N LYS A 166 -16.16 5.83 -0.25
CA LYS A 166 -17.49 6.23 0.24
C LYS A 166 -18.56 5.25 -0.24
N ASN A 167 -18.58 4.91 -1.53
CA ASN A 167 -19.53 3.95 -2.07
C ASN A 167 -19.37 2.55 -1.47
N ILE A 168 -18.14 2.05 -1.31
CA ILE A 168 -17.88 0.70 -0.76
C ILE A 168 -18.32 0.60 0.70
N TYR A 169 -18.02 1.61 1.52
CA TYR A 169 -18.23 1.56 2.96
C TYR A 169 -19.59 2.13 3.41
N HIS A 170 -20.16 3.11 2.70
CA HIS A 170 -21.52 3.60 2.99
C HIS A 170 -22.62 2.75 2.37
N ALA A 171 -22.40 2.06 1.23
CA ALA A 171 -23.38 1.11 0.72
C ALA A 171 -23.55 -0.13 1.64
N ARG A 172 -22.60 -0.36 2.56
CA ARG A 172 -22.67 -1.41 3.59
C ARG A 172 -23.40 -0.97 4.86
N ILE A 173 -23.76 0.30 4.99
CA ILE A 173 -24.60 0.77 6.10
C ILE A 173 -26.04 0.45 5.71
N GLU A 174 -26.58 -0.68 6.20
CA GLU A 174 -28.03 -0.90 6.19
C GLU A 174 -28.69 0.26 6.94
N TYR A 175 -29.53 1.02 6.24
CA TYR A 175 -30.36 2.02 6.89
C TYR A 175 -31.32 1.30 7.85
N PRO A 176 -31.36 1.70 9.13
CA PRO A 176 -32.24 1.06 10.09
C PRO A 176 -33.70 1.22 9.63
N GLU A 177 -34.41 0.10 9.49
CA GLU A 177 -35.84 0.15 9.25
C GLU A 177 -36.55 0.82 10.44
N LEU A 178 -37.50 1.70 10.14
CA LEU A 178 -38.37 2.30 11.15
C LEU A 178 -39.05 1.17 11.93
N LYS A 179 -38.75 1.08 13.24
CA LYS A 179 -39.49 0.18 14.14
C LYS A 179 -40.96 0.57 14.10
N LYS A 180 -41.79 -0.23 13.42
CA LYS A 180 -43.25 -0.08 13.48
C LYS A 180 -43.64 -0.20 14.96
N LYS A 181 -44.23 0.86 15.52
CA LYS A 181 -44.90 0.76 16.82
C LYS A 181 -45.94 -0.34 16.68
N LYS A 182 -45.80 -1.41 17.46
CA LYS A 182 -46.85 -2.42 17.61
C LYS A 182 -48.10 -1.67 18.09
N LYS A 183 -49.17 -1.73 17.29
CA LYS A 183 -50.51 -1.36 17.74
C LYS A 183 -50.99 -2.37 18.76
#